data_AF-A0A7Y3NAX9-F1
#
_entry.id   AF-A0A7Y3NAX9-F1
#
_cell.length_a   1.000
_cell.length_b   1.000
_cell.length_c   1.000
_cell.angle_alpha   90.00
_cell.angle_beta   90.00
_cell.angle_gamma   90.00
#
_symmetry.space_group_name_H-M   'P 1'
#
loop_
_entity.id
_entity.type
_entity.pdbx_description
1 polymer ?
#
loop_
_entity_poly.entity_id
_entity_poly.type
_entity_poly.pdbx_seq_one_letter_code
_entity_poly.pdbx_strand_id
1 'polypeptide(L)'
;MKPHASLDHLASAREQLENLLRRVVKAPNPYLRSQALIEISRTLVHPRDLLAVGVLSDHDPLLQQAIIVADAWEAVTNGMPEAALLEELDRIPPDSPLRPWREAVLAIYFFYEDLEEASRHHLSLIPSDTPLFHLKTALETLWSGRDGSGSLKALTQKVLKVDSRAQEAWQMLIDAWDTGLEDAFLSAWDRLANLLQGNETLEALTVGLWGELAWQDFDDRTFLELTGRHFGEPTAYRLAALGSFAWDPEGALLWWGQFLITSVREKVLPDTALTVALQIFQDWIEAVADFQAEQGRIEGWEKDWRYLAQAWNSETQHAPWPEVWTQALRPEKPAPRPKPRVNADQLELFSLLEPEGTS
;
A
#
# COMPACT_ATOMS: atom_id res chain seq x y z
N MET A 1 -14.99 -11.40 27.24
CA MET A 1 -15.09 -10.41 26.14
C MET A 1 -15.37 -11.19 24.86
N LYS A 2 -16.33 -10.76 24.04
CA LYS A 2 -16.70 -11.43 22.78
C LYS A 2 -15.69 -11.04 21.69
N PRO A 3 -14.87 -11.96 21.15
CA PRO A 3 -14.02 -11.68 20.02
C PRO A 3 -14.74 -12.16 18.75
N HIS A 4 -15.61 -11.33 18.16
CA HIS A 4 -16.27 -11.68 16.88
C HIS A 4 -16.60 -10.49 15.95
N ALA A 5 -16.49 -9.24 16.41
CA ALA A 5 -17.01 -8.10 15.64
C ALA A 5 -16.34 -7.87 14.26
N SER A 6 -15.07 -8.25 14.07
CA SER A 6 -14.36 -7.99 12.80
C SER A 6 -14.83 -8.91 11.66
N LEU A 7 -14.99 -10.21 11.93
CA LEU A 7 -15.52 -11.16 10.94
C LEU A 7 -17.00 -10.87 10.64
N ASP A 8 -17.74 -10.36 11.63
CA ASP A 8 -19.15 -10.02 11.46
C ASP A 8 -19.35 -8.91 10.41
N HIS A 9 -18.41 -7.94 10.29
CA HIS A 9 -18.50 -6.87 9.29
C HIS A 9 -18.26 -7.36 7.86
N LEU A 10 -17.25 -8.22 7.63
CA LEU A 10 -17.00 -8.78 6.30
C LEU A 10 -18.10 -9.76 5.88
N ALA A 11 -18.60 -10.57 6.82
CA ALA A 11 -19.76 -11.43 6.59
C ALA A 11 -21.00 -10.59 6.22
N SER A 12 -21.23 -9.48 6.93
CA SER A 12 -22.34 -8.55 6.66
C SER A 12 -22.22 -7.88 5.29
N ALA A 13 -21.03 -7.45 4.89
CA ALA A 13 -20.80 -6.83 3.57
C ALA A 13 -21.07 -7.82 2.42
N ARG A 14 -20.60 -9.07 2.57
CA ARG A 14 -20.86 -10.12 1.58
C ARG A 14 -22.34 -10.48 1.48
N GLU A 15 -23.04 -10.61 2.61
CA GLU A 15 -24.48 -10.87 2.64
C GLU A 15 -25.27 -9.72 1.99
N GLN A 16 -24.87 -8.48 2.25
CA GLN A 16 -25.46 -7.31 1.61
C GLN A 16 -25.28 -7.35 0.09
N LEU A 17 -24.05 -7.62 -0.38
CA LEU A 17 -23.76 -7.74 -1.82
C LEU A 17 -24.57 -8.86 -2.47
N GLU A 18 -24.68 -10.01 -1.82
CA GLU A 18 -25.49 -11.13 -2.27
C GLU A 18 -26.97 -10.75 -2.43
N ASN A 19 -27.53 -10.05 -1.44
CA ASN A 19 -28.91 -9.58 -1.48
C ASN A 19 -29.14 -8.57 -2.63
N LEU A 20 -28.18 -7.67 -2.86
CA LEU A 20 -28.24 -6.73 -3.98
C LEU A 20 -28.19 -7.44 -5.33
N LEU A 21 -27.30 -8.42 -5.50
CA LEU A 21 -27.22 -9.21 -6.73
C LEU A 21 -28.48 -10.03 -6.97
N ARG A 22 -29.06 -10.63 -5.92
CA ARG A 22 -30.35 -11.32 -6.01
C ARG A 22 -31.46 -10.38 -6.47
N ARG A 23 -31.46 -9.11 -6.03
CA ARG A 23 -32.38 -8.07 -6.53
C ARG A 23 -32.14 -7.78 -8.01
N VAL A 24 -30.89 -7.63 -8.45
CA VAL A 24 -30.55 -7.38 -9.86
C VAL A 24 -31.07 -8.51 -10.76
N VAL A 25 -30.88 -9.77 -10.36
CA VAL A 25 -31.28 -10.94 -11.16
C VAL A 25 -32.79 -11.17 -11.15
N LYS A 26 -33.45 -11.00 -9.99
CA LYS A 26 -34.87 -11.35 -9.83
C LYS A 26 -35.85 -10.20 -10.06
N ALA A 27 -35.40 -8.94 -10.06
CA ALA A 27 -36.31 -7.81 -10.16
C ALA A 27 -36.95 -7.71 -11.56
N PRO A 28 -38.28 -7.85 -11.68
CA PRO A 28 -38.96 -7.64 -12.97
C PRO A 28 -39.05 -6.16 -13.35
N ASN A 29 -38.87 -5.26 -12.38
CA ASN A 29 -38.94 -3.81 -12.57
C ASN A 29 -37.53 -3.26 -12.89
N PRO A 30 -37.31 -2.66 -14.08
CA PRO A 30 -36.04 -2.04 -14.46
C PRO A 30 -35.54 -1.00 -13.46
N TYR A 31 -36.45 -0.23 -12.85
CA TYR A 31 -36.08 0.79 -11.86
C TYR A 31 -35.43 0.18 -10.62
N LEU A 32 -35.99 -0.92 -10.08
CA LEU A 32 -35.43 -1.60 -8.92
C LEU A 32 -34.09 -2.25 -9.23
N ARG A 33 -33.90 -2.72 -10.48
CA ARG A 33 -32.63 -3.22 -10.96
C ARG A 33 -31.58 -2.10 -11.01
N SER A 34 -31.90 -0.96 -11.60
CA SER A 34 -31.01 0.21 -11.64
C SER A 34 -30.64 0.71 -10.23
N GLN A 35 -31.60 0.77 -9.30
CA GLN A 35 -31.30 1.12 -7.91
C GLN A 35 -30.32 0.14 -7.25
N ALA A 36 -30.52 -1.17 -7.46
CA ALA A 36 -29.61 -2.18 -6.92
C ALA A 36 -28.20 -2.06 -7.53
N LEU A 37 -28.06 -1.75 -8.82
CA LEU A 37 -26.77 -1.51 -9.45
C LEU A 37 -26.06 -0.27 -8.87
N ILE A 38 -26.79 0.82 -8.63
CA ILE A 38 -26.24 2.01 -7.97
C ILE A 38 -25.77 1.68 -6.55
N GLU A 39 -26.56 0.92 -5.79
CA GLU A 39 -26.19 0.47 -4.45
C GLU A 39 -24.92 -0.41 -4.50
N ILE A 40 -24.82 -1.35 -5.44
CA ILE A 40 -23.60 -2.16 -5.65
C ILE A 40 -22.39 -1.26 -5.92
N SER A 41 -22.51 -0.28 -6.82
CA SER A 41 -21.41 0.65 -7.14
C SER A 41 -20.88 1.40 -5.91
N ARG A 42 -21.74 1.66 -4.92
CA ARG A 42 -21.39 2.40 -3.68
C ARG A 42 -20.81 1.51 -2.60
N THR A 43 -21.05 0.20 -2.65
CA THR A 43 -20.64 -0.73 -1.59
C THR A 43 -19.56 -1.71 -2.03
N LEU A 44 -19.32 -1.84 -3.33
CA LEU A 44 -18.36 -2.81 -3.87
C LEU A 44 -16.92 -2.41 -3.52
N VAL A 45 -16.28 -3.19 -2.65
CA VAL A 45 -14.91 -2.96 -2.17
C VAL A 45 -13.86 -3.56 -3.10
N HIS A 46 -14.18 -4.66 -3.80
CA HIS A 46 -13.30 -5.23 -4.81
C HIS A 46 -14.11 -5.91 -5.95
N PRO A 47 -13.71 -5.80 -7.23
CA PRO A 47 -14.43 -6.43 -8.34
C PRO A 47 -14.58 -7.96 -8.19
N ARG A 48 -13.56 -8.62 -7.63
CA ARG A 48 -13.58 -10.08 -7.36
C ARG A 48 -14.67 -10.49 -6.35
N ASP A 49 -15.20 -9.58 -5.54
CA ASP A 49 -16.30 -9.91 -4.62
C ASP A 49 -17.56 -10.37 -5.38
N LEU A 50 -17.77 -9.87 -6.60
CA LEU A 50 -18.86 -10.31 -7.47
C LEU A 50 -18.70 -11.78 -7.91
N LEU A 51 -17.46 -12.26 -8.07
CA LEU A 51 -17.14 -13.64 -8.43
C LEU A 51 -17.39 -14.58 -7.24
N ALA A 52 -17.06 -14.15 -6.03
CA ALA A 52 -17.12 -14.97 -4.82
C ALA A 52 -18.55 -15.25 -4.31
N VAL A 53 -19.54 -14.45 -4.72
CA VAL A 53 -20.93 -14.56 -4.23
C VAL A 53 -21.71 -15.70 -4.93
N GLY A 54 -21.36 -16.06 -6.16
CA GLY A 54 -21.97 -17.20 -6.87
C GLY A 54 -23.46 -17.05 -7.22
N VAL A 55 -23.99 -15.81 -7.25
CA VAL A 55 -25.38 -15.51 -7.64
C VAL A 55 -25.54 -15.31 -9.15
N LEU A 56 -24.50 -14.79 -9.80
CA LEU A 56 -24.49 -14.53 -11.25
C LEU A 56 -24.08 -15.80 -12.01
N SER A 57 -24.65 -16.03 -13.19
CA SER A 57 -24.21 -17.11 -14.08
C SER A 57 -22.89 -16.75 -14.76
N ASP A 58 -22.13 -17.75 -15.20
CA ASP A 58 -20.87 -17.56 -15.93
C ASP A 58 -21.01 -16.66 -17.17
N HIS A 59 -22.19 -16.64 -17.81
CA HIS A 59 -22.49 -15.79 -18.97
C HIS A 59 -23.16 -14.45 -18.63
N ASP A 60 -23.28 -14.10 -17.34
CA ASP A 60 -23.87 -12.82 -16.95
C ASP A 60 -22.94 -11.67 -17.35
N PRO A 61 -23.44 -10.63 -18.05
CA PRO A 61 -22.60 -9.50 -18.48
C PRO A 61 -21.87 -8.80 -17.33
N LEU A 62 -22.48 -8.71 -16.15
CA LEU A 62 -21.86 -8.06 -15.00
C LEU A 62 -20.69 -8.90 -14.45
N LEU A 63 -20.80 -10.23 -14.49
CA LEU A 63 -19.73 -11.13 -14.07
C LEU A 63 -18.54 -11.03 -15.03
N GLN A 64 -18.80 -11.03 -16.34
CA GLN A 64 -17.76 -10.86 -17.37
C GLN A 64 -17.04 -9.51 -17.24
N GLN A 65 -17.79 -8.44 -16.98
CA GLN A 65 -17.22 -7.12 -16.69
C GLN A 65 -16.35 -7.13 -15.43
N ALA A 66 -16.75 -7.86 -14.38
CA ALA A 66 -15.98 -7.96 -13.14
C ALA A 66 -14.63 -8.66 -13.34
N ILE A 67 -14.60 -9.69 -14.19
CA ILE A 67 -13.36 -10.40 -14.58
C ILE A 67 -12.42 -9.42 -15.29
N ILE A 68 -12.89 -8.75 -16.36
CA ILE A 68 -12.10 -7.77 -17.12
C ILE A 68 -11.47 -6.73 -16.19
N VAL A 69 -12.27 -6.15 -15.29
CA VAL A 69 -11.80 -5.11 -14.37
C VAL A 69 -10.83 -5.68 -13.33
N ALA A 70 -11.07 -6.88 -12.80
CA ALA A 70 -10.20 -7.51 -11.82
C ALA A 70 -8.82 -7.85 -12.40
N ASP A 71 -8.80 -8.39 -13.62
CA ASP A 71 -7.55 -8.78 -14.30
C ASP A 71 -6.75 -7.52 -14.68
N ALA A 72 -7.42 -6.49 -15.22
CA ALA A 72 -6.77 -5.22 -15.54
C ALA A 72 -6.27 -4.49 -14.29
N TRP A 73 -7.01 -4.55 -13.18
CA TRP A 73 -6.57 -4.00 -11.90
C TRP A 73 -5.30 -4.68 -11.41
N GLU A 74 -5.27 -6.01 -11.36
CA GLU A 74 -4.10 -6.79 -10.94
C GLU A 74 -2.88 -6.52 -11.84
N ALA A 75 -3.08 -6.50 -13.17
CA ALA A 75 -2.02 -6.22 -14.13
C ALA A 75 -1.39 -4.83 -13.90
N VAL A 76 -2.22 -3.80 -13.74
CA VAL A 76 -1.76 -2.43 -13.52
C VAL A 76 -1.11 -2.26 -12.15
N THR A 77 -1.69 -2.81 -11.06
CA THR A 77 -1.11 -2.66 -9.71
C THR A 77 0.21 -3.41 -9.55
N ASN A 78 0.43 -4.48 -10.31
CA ASN A 78 1.68 -5.23 -10.31
C ASN A 78 2.74 -4.65 -11.27
N GLY A 79 2.46 -3.52 -11.93
CA GLY A 79 3.39 -2.89 -12.87
C GLY A 79 3.60 -3.69 -14.17
N MET A 80 2.67 -4.58 -14.51
CA MET A 80 2.68 -5.39 -15.73
C MET A 80 1.42 -5.14 -16.56
N PRO A 81 1.14 -3.89 -17.00
CA PRO A 81 -0.05 -3.62 -17.80
C PRO A 81 0.03 -4.33 -19.16
N GLU A 82 -0.98 -5.16 -19.46
CA GLU A 82 -1.13 -5.77 -20.78
C GLU A 82 -2.08 -4.93 -21.64
N ALA A 83 -1.64 -4.53 -22.83
CA ALA A 83 -2.44 -3.70 -23.75
C ALA A 83 -3.81 -4.33 -24.06
N ALA A 84 -3.85 -5.65 -24.25
CA ALA A 84 -5.10 -6.36 -24.51
C ALA A 84 -6.11 -6.22 -23.37
N LEU A 85 -5.67 -6.31 -22.10
CA LEU A 85 -6.55 -6.15 -20.93
C LEU A 85 -7.09 -4.71 -20.83
N LEU A 86 -6.26 -3.72 -21.15
CA LEU A 86 -6.67 -2.32 -21.17
C LEU A 86 -7.70 -2.04 -22.28
N GLU A 87 -7.55 -2.65 -23.46
CA GLU A 87 -8.55 -2.57 -24.54
C GLU A 87 -9.88 -3.21 -24.13
N GLU A 88 -9.87 -4.29 -23.33
CA GLU A 88 -11.10 -4.92 -22.85
C GLU A 88 -11.90 -4.02 -21.90
N LEU A 89 -11.26 -3.07 -21.21
CA LEU A 89 -11.96 -2.10 -20.36
C LEU A 89 -12.99 -1.27 -21.16
N ASP A 90 -12.82 -1.09 -22.46
CA ASP A 90 -13.80 -0.37 -23.29
C ASP A 90 -15.14 -1.11 -23.41
N ARG A 91 -15.18 -2.40 -23.06
CA ARG A 91 -16.41 -3.19 -22.97
C ARG A 91 -17.23 -2.88 -21.72
N ILE A 92 -16.69 -2.15 -20.74
CA ILE A 92 -17.41 -1.75 -19.54
C ILE A 92 -18.31 -0.54 -19.86
N PRO A 93 -19.64 -0.70 -19.88
CA PRO A 93 -20.52 0.37 -20.32
C PRO A 93 -20.57 1.51 -19.30
N PRO A 94 -20.92 2.75 -19.72
CA PRO A 94 -20.96 3.92 -18.84
C PRO A 94 -21.86 3.79 -17.60
N ASP A 95 -22.93 2.98 -17.70
CA ASP A 95 -23.92 2.73 -16.65
C ASP A 95 -23.63 1.48 -15.80
N SER A 96 -22.49 0.80 -16.05
CA SER A 96 -22.07 -0.33 -15.25
C SER A 96 -21.74 0.09 -13.80
N PRO A 97 -22.09 -0.72 -12.78
CA PRO A 97 -21.64 -0.48 -11.42
C PRO A 97 -20.12 -0.63 -11.26
N LEU A 98 -19.42 -1.20 -12.24
CA LEU A 98 -17.96 -1.32 -12.28
C LEU A 98 -17.28 -0.13 -12.96
N ARG A 99 -18.05 0.87 -13.40
CA ARG A 99 -17.52 2.08 -14.02
C ARG A 99 -16.46 2.78 -13.15
N PRO A 100 -16.66 3.01 -11.84
CA PRO A 100 -15.64 3.63 -10.99
C PRO A 100 -14.34 2.84 -10.94
N TRP A 101 -14.42 1.51 -10.98
CA TRP A 101 -13.23 0.65 -11.00
C TRP A 101 -12.47 0.75 -12.32
N ARG A 102 -13.16 0.76 -13.48
CA ARG A 102 -12.51 1.05 -14.77
C ARG A 102 -11.73 2.37 -14.70
N GLU A 103 -12.33 3.41 -14.15
CA GLU A 103 -11.69 4.71 -14.00
C GLU A 103 -10.47 4.67 -13.07
N ALA A 104 -10.55 3.91 -11.98
CA ALA A 104 -9.41 3.70 -11.08
C ALA A 104 -8.25 2.95 -11.76
N VAL A 105 -8.54 1.90 -12.54
CA VAL A 105 -7.52 1.15 -13.31
C VAL A 105 -6.80 2.09 -14.29
N LEU A 106 -7.56 2.86 -15.08
CA LEU A 106 -6.98 3.80 -16.05
C LEU A 106 -6.19 4.91 -15.35
N ALA A 107 -6.67 5.42 -14.22
CA ALA A 107 -5.97 6.42 -13.43
C ALA A 107 -4.58 5.92 -12.95
N ILE A 108 -4.50 4.69 -12.44
CA ILE A 108 -3.23 4.08 -12.01
C ILE A 108 -2.33 3.79 -13.21
N TYR A 109 -2.88 3.29 -14.31
CA TYR A 109 -2.12 3.04 -15.53
C TYR A 109 -1.44 4.34 -16.02
N PHE A 110 -2.21 5.42 -16.19
CA PHE A 110 -1.67 6.71 -16.59
C PHE A 110 -0.76 7.34 -15.53
N PHE A 111 -0.94 6.99 -14.26
CA PHE A 111 0.02 7.32 -13.22
C PHE A 111 1.38 6.65 -13.50
N TYR A 112 1.44 5.35 -13.77
CA TYR A 112 2.71 4.69 -14.08
C TYR A 112 3.35 5.17 -15.39
N GLU A 113 2.55 5.53 -16.40
CA GLU A 113 3.04 6.07 -17.69
C GLU A 113 3.44 7.56 -17.63
N ASP A 114 3.40 8.18 -16.46
CA ASP A 114 3.72 9.60 -16.24
C ASP A 114 2.84 10.59 -17.05
N LEU A 115 1.57 10.22 -17.28
CA LEU A 115 0.58 11.01 -17.99
C LEU A 115 -0.39 11.68 -17.01
N GLU A 116 0.07 12.76 -16.35
CA GLU A 116 -0.65 13.44 -15.25
C GLU A 116 -2.07 13.87 -15.61
N GLU A 117 -2.25 14.59 -16.73
CA GLU A 117 -3.56 15.11 -17.12
C GLU A 117 -4.57 13.97 -17.35
N ALA A 118 -4.13 12.87 -17.98
CA ALA A 118 -4.96 11.71 -18.23
C ALA A 118 -5.33 11.00 -16.91
N SER A 119 -4.35 10.79 -16.03
CA SER A 119 -4.60 10.19 -14.72
C SER A 119 -5.58 11.03 -13.90
N ARG A 120 -5.38 12.35 -13.81
CA ARG A 120 -6.28 13.28 -13.12
C ARG A 120 -7.68 13.30 -13.73
N HIS A 121 -7.79 13.22 -15.05
CA HIS A 121 -9.09 13.12 -15.72
C HIS A 121 -9.88 11.90 -15.24
N HIS A 122 -9.26 10.71 -15.25
CA HIS A 122 -9.91 9.48 -14.79
C HIS A 122 -10.23 9.51 -13.29
N LEU A 123 -9.33 10.04 -12.46
CA LEU A 123 -9.61 10.27 -11.03
C LEU A 123 -10.82 11.20 -10.79
N SER A 124 -11.03 12.19 -11.65
CA SER A 124 -12.18 13.10 -11.53
C SER A 124 -13.52 12.41 -11.75
N LEU A 125 -13.52 11.26 -12.45
CA LEU A 125 -14.71 10.48 -12.79
C LEU A 125 -15.09 9.46 -11.71
N ILE A 126 -14.25 9.25 -10.69
CA ILE A 126 -14.55 8.38 -9.54
C ILE A 126 -15.52 9.13 -8.60
N PRO A 127 -16.75 8.62 -8.36
CA PRO A 127 -17.72 9.29 -7.50
C PRO A 127 -17.30 9.28 -6.03
N SER A 128 -17.60 10.34 -5.30
CA SER A 128 -17.18 10.54 -3.90
C SER A 128 -17.90 9.66 -2.88
N ASP A 129 -18.98 9.00 -3.28
CA ASP A 129 -19.75 8.06 -2.46
C ASP A 129 -19.35 6.60 -2.70
N THR A 130 -18.21 6.36 -3.35
CA THR A 130 -17.65 5.02 -3.59
C THR A 130 -16.41 4.77 -2.72
N PRO A 131 -16.09 3.50 -2.38
CA PRO A 131 -14.89 3.17 -1.61
C PRO A 131 -13.59 3.64 -2.30
N LEU A 132 -13.58 3.67 -3.65
CA LEU A 132 -12.45 4.11 -4.46
C LEU A 132 -12.13 5.60 -4.33
N PHE A 133 -13.00 6.41 -3.73
CA PHE A 133 -12.68 7.83 -3.51
C PHE A 133 -11.45 8.02 -2.63
N HIS A 134 -11.15 7.08 -1.72
CA HIS A 134 -9.93 7.14 -0.91
C HIS A 134 -8.66 6.97 -1.75
N LEU A 135 -8.70 6.09 -2.77
CA LEU A 135 -7.60 5.91 -3.72
C LEU A 135 -7.34 7.18 -4.52
N LYS A 136 -8.40 7.89 -4.93
CA LYS A 136 -8.28 9.19 -5.60
C LYS A 136 -7.45 10.16 -4.78
N THR A 137 -7.79 10.33 -3.49
CA THR A 137 -7.05 11.23 -2.59
C THR A 137 -5.57 10.84 -2.48
N ALA A 138 -5.28 9.53 -2.40
CA ALA A 138 -3.92 9.02 -2.36
C ALA A 138 -3.15 9.35 -3.66
N LEU A 139 -3.71 9.04 -4.83
CA LEU A 139 -3.06 9.30 -6.12
C LEU A 139 -2.90 10.78 -6.43
N GLU A 140 -3.87 11.63 -6.09
CA GLU A 140 -3.74 13.10 -6.22
C GLU A 140 -2.61 13.64 -5.34
N THR A 141 -2.41 13.06 -4.17
CA THR A 141 -1.29 13.39 -3.27
C THR A 141 0.04 12.97 -3.89
N LEU A 142 0.12 11.76 -4.46
CA LEU A 142 1.32 11.24 -5.12
C LEU A 142 1.70 12.07 -6.36
N TRP A 143 0.74 12.45 -7.19
CA TRP A 143 0.99 13.36 -8.32
C TRP A 143 1.57 14.69 -7.87
N SER A 144 1.02 15.25 -6.79
CA SER A 144 1.52 16.50 -6.21
C SER A 144 2.95 16.38 -5.65
N GLY A 145 3.46 15.15 -5.47
CA GLY A 145 4.80 14.86 -4.98
C GLY A 145 5.82 14.41 -6.04
N ARG A 146 5.38 14.14 -7.29
CA ARG A 146 6.16 13.43 -8.32
C ARG A 146 7.22 14.24 -9.08
N ASP A 147 7.33 15.54 -8.85
CA ASP A 147 8.33 16.42 -9.50
C ASP A 147 9.81 16.11 -9.15
N GLY A 148 10.14 14.90 -8.69
CA GLY A 148 11.48 14.36 -8.43
C GLY A 148 12.30 15.11 -7.37
N SER A 149 11.77 16.24 -6.93
CA SER A 149 12.23 17.13 -5.89
C SER A 149 11.04 17.56 -5.03
N GLY A 150 9.87 16.93 -5.25
CA GLY A 150 8.54 17.42 -4.94
C GLY A 150 7.96 16.97 -3.61
N SER A 151 8.34 15.83 -3.01
CA SER A 151 7.87 15.50 -1.66
C SER A 151 8.36 16.56 -0.67
N LEU A 152 9.68 16.73 -0.58
CA LEU A 152 10.27 17.75 0.26
C LEU A 152 9.96 19.17 -0.22
N LYS A 153 9.95 19.50 -1.52
CA LYS A 153 9.61 20.87 -1.98
C LYS A 153 8.12 21.22 -1.86
N ALA A 154 7.18 20.30 -2.08
CA ALA A 154 5.76 20.56 -1.86
C ALA A 154 5.46 20.64 -0.37
N LEU A 155 6.10 19.79 0.45
CA LEU A 155 6.08 19.92 1.91
C LEU A 155 6.76 21.23 2.35
N THR A 156 7.87 21.62 1.71
CA THR A 156 8.53 22.92 1.89
C THR A 156 7.53 24.02 1.60
N GLN A 157 6.81 23.99 0.47
CA GLN A 157 5.80 25.00 0.15
C GLN A 157 4.65 25.05 1.17
N LYS A 158 4.29 23.92 1.79
CA LYS A 158 3.31 23.89 2.90
C LYS A 158 3.90 24.53 4.17
N VAL A 159 5.12 24.18 4.56
CA VAL A 159 5.85 24.80 5.68
C VAL A 159 6.03 26.30 5.46
N LEU A 160 6.37 26.69 4.24
CA LEU A 160 6.54 28.08 3.83
C LEU A 160 5.25 28.89 3.94
N LYS A 161 4.07 28.27 4.01
CA LYS A 161 2.80 28.97 4.19
C LYS A 161 2.37 29.09 5.64
N VAL A 162 3.06 28.48 6.61
CA VAL A 162 2.65 28.46 8.02
C VAL A 162 3.05 29.76 8.73
N ASP A 163 4.36 30.01 8.88
CA ASP A 163 4.92 31.19 9.55
C ASP A 163 6.41 31.35 9.22
N SER A 164 6.94 32.57 9.26
CA SER A 164 8.35 32.87 8.94
C SER A 164 9.34 32.11 9.83
N ARG A 165 8.98 31.81 11.07
CA ARG A 165 9.82 31.02 11.99
C ARG A 165 9.97 29.56 11.54
N ALA A 166 8.90 28.97 10.99
CA ALA A 166 8.95 27.62 10.46
C ALA A 166 9.80 27.57 9.18
N GLN A 167 9.78 28.64 8.38
CA GLN A 167 10.68 28.79 7.22
C GLN A 167 12.15 28.83 7.64
N GLU A 168 12.48 29.60 8.67
CA GLU A 168 13.86 29.67 9.19
C GLU A 168 14.32 28.31 9.72
N ALA A 169 13.48 27.62 10.51
CA ALA A 169 13.81 26.29 11.04
C ALA A 169 13.96 25.26 9.91
N TRP A 170 13.14 25.35 8.87
CA TRP A 170 13.27 24.55 7.67
C TRP A 170 14.59 24.78 6.94
N GLN A 171 14.96 26.04 6.73
CA GLN A 171 16.22 26.36 6.06
C GLN A 171 17.42 25.85 6.87
N MET A 172 17.39 25.97 8.20
CA MET A 172 18.42 25.40 9.08
C MET A 172 18.53 23.89 8.94
N LEU A 173 17.40 23.19 8.78
CA LEU A 173 17.36 21.74 8.60
C LEU A 173 17.99 21.35 7.26
N ILE A 174 17.64 22.04 6.17
CA ILE A 174 18.23 21.82 4.84
C ILE A 174 19.72 22.14 4.83
N ASP A 175 20.14 23.26 5.43
CA ASP A 175 21.55 23.63 5.51
C ASP A 175 22.36 22.58 6.30
N ALA A 176 21.79 22.08 7.41
CA ALA A 176 22.41 21.01 8.20
C ALA A 176 22.49 19.68 7.44
N TRP A 177 21.45 19.36 6.68
CA TRP A 177 21.42 18.20 5.78
C TRP A 177 22.51 18.27 4.72
N ASP A 178 22.59 19.38 3.98
CA ASP A 178 23.56 19.58 2.89
C ASP A 178 25.01 19.58 3.39
N THR A 179 25.22 19.95 4.65
CA THR A 179 26.55 19.96 5.29
C THR A 179 26.89 18.67 6.02
N GLY A 180 25.96 17.71 6.12
CA GLY A 180 26.14 16.46 6.85
C GLY A 180 26.33 16.63 8.36
N LEU A 181 25.79 17.72 8.94
CA LEU A 181 25.90 18.01 10.37
C LEU A 181 24.69 17.45 11.12
N GLU A 182 24.77 16.18 11.53
CA GLU A 182 23.69 15.44 12.19
C GLU A 182 23.10 16.15 13.43
N ASP A 183 23.94 16.62 14.36
CA ASP A 183 23.47 17.35 15.55
C ASP A 183 22.68 18.62 15.20
N ALA A 184 23.13 19.33 14.16
CA ALA A 184 22.45 20.53 13.67
C ALA A 184 21.13 20.19 12.99
N PHE A 185 21.09 19.08 12.25
CA PHE A 185 19.88 18.56 11.62
C PHE A 185 18.83 18.19 12.67
N LEU A 186 19.21 17.39 13.68
CA LEU A 186 18.32 16.99 14.78
C LEU A 186 17.80 18.20 15.55
N SER A 187 18.66 19.19 15.83
CA SER A 187 18.27 20.42 16.52
C SER A 187 17.31 21.27 15.69
N ALA A 188 17.55 21.37 14.37
CA ALA A 188 16.67 22.10 13.45
C ALA A 188 15.32 21.40 13.29
N TRP A 189 15.31 20.07 13.22
CA TRP A 189 14.09 19.26 13.22
C TRP A 189 13.28 19.45 14.49
N ASP A 190 13.89 19.33 15.67
CA ASP A 190 13.17 19.53 16.95
C ASP A 190 12.51 20.92 17.01
N ARG A 191 13.24 21.95 16.56
CA ARG A 191 12.70 23.31 16.47
C ARG A 191 11.53 23.39 15.50
N LEU A 192 11.65 22.79 14.32
CA LEU A 192 10.59 22.79 13.32
C LEU A 192 9.34 22.03 13.80
N ALA A 193 9.51 20.86 14.42
CA ALA A 193 8.43 20.06 14.95
C ALA A 193 7.64 20.82 16.03
N ASN A 194 8.33 21.47 16.96
CA ASN A 194 7.69 22.33 17.96
C ASN A 194 6.86 23.48 17.34
N LEU A 195 7.32 24.06 16.22
CA LEU A 195 6.60 25.12 15.51
C LEU A 195 5.38 24.61 14.73
N LEU A 196 5.41 23.34 14.30
CA LEU A 196 4.35 22.69 13.52
C LEU A 196 3.46 21.78 14.37
N GLN A 197 3.57 21.81 15.70
CA GLN A 197 2.80 20.92 16.58
C GLN A 197 1.29 21.08 16.33
N GLY A 198 0.61 19.97 16.06
CA GLY A 198 -0.82 19.95 15.72
C GLY A 198 -1.16 20.27 14.25
N ASN A 199 -0.15 20.49 13.40
CA ASN A 199 -0.31 20.65 11.96
C ASN A 199 -0.09 19.30 11.25
N GLU A 200 -1.03 18.91 10.38
CA GLU A 200 -0.94 17.68 9.56
C GLU A 200 0.32 17.61 8.68
N THR A 201 0.91 18.76 8.35
CA THR A 201 2.16 18.86 7.58
C THR A 201 3.32 18.22 8.33
N LEU A 202 3.29 18.22 9.67
CA LEU A 202 4.39 17.68 10.47
C LEU A 202 4.53 16.16 10.28
N GLU A 203 3.44 15.39 10.30
CA GLU A 203 3.50 13.93 10.05
C GLU A 203 4.06 13.62 8.65
N ALA A 204 3.58 14.33 7.64
CA ALA A 204 4.03 14.12 6.26
C ALA A 204 5.52 14.48 6.07
N LEU A 205 6.00 15.54 6.74
CA LEU A 205 7.43 15.87 6.80
C LEU A 205 8.25 14.77 7.44
N THR A 206 7.81 14.25 8.59
CA THR A 206 8.52 13.17 9.28
C THR A 206 8.68 11.95 8.38
N VAL A 207 7.61 11.53 7.70
CA VAL A 207 7.64 10.40 6.74
C VAL A 207 8.62 10.68 5.61
N GLY A 208 8.59 11.89 5.04
CA GLY A 208 9.52 12.30 3.99
C GLY A 208 10.98 12.27 4.44
N LEU A 209 11.26 12.79 5.63
CA LEU A 209 12.62 12.82 6.18
C LEU A 209 13.16 11.42 6.50
N TRP A 210 12.32 10.50 7.01
CA TRP A 210 12.71 9.10 7.19
C TRP A 210 13.17 8.46 5.88
N GLY A 211 12.46 8.73 4.79
CA GLY A 211 12.84 8.23 3.47
C GLY A 211 14.20 8.73 3.00
N GLU A 212 14.55 9.98 3.31
CA GLU A 212 15.87 10.55 2.98
C GLU A 212 16.98 10.06 3.91
N LEU A 213 16.69 9.95 5.22
CA LEU A 213 17.65 9.53 6.24
C LEU A 213 18.17 8.12 5.97
N ALA A 214 17.34 7.22 5.45
CA ALA A 214 17.75 5.87 5.07
C ALA A 214 18.91 5.83 4.05
N TRP A 215 19.15 6.93 3.31
CA TRP A 215 20.23 7.03 2.32
C TRP A 215 21.54 7.59 2.86
N GLN A 216 21.52 8.15 4.08
CA GLN A 216 22.72 8.60 4.77
C GLN A 216 22.95 7.63 5.93
N ASP A 217 24.20 7.30 6.28
CA ASP A 217 24.51 6.43 7.44
C ASP A 217 24.17 7.14 8.78
N PHE A 218 22.92 7.57 8.94
CA PHE A 218 22.37 8.37 10.02
C PHE A 218 21.94 7.45 11.17
N ASP A 219 22.05 7.91 12.43
CA ASP A 219 21.55 7.13 13.56
C ASP A 219 20.02 7.26 13.69
N ASP A 220 19.31 6.33 13.04
CA ASP A 220 17.85 6.21 13.07
C ASP A 220 17.27 6.24 14.49
N ARG A 221 17.99 5.71 15.49
CA ARG A 221 17.49 5.65 16.86
C ARG A 221 17.31 7.03 17.45
N THR A 222 18.27 7.92 17.25
CA THR A 222 18.21 9.27 17.78
C THR A 222 17.06 10.06 17.12
N PHE A 223 16.86 9.90 15.82
CA PHE A 223 15.74 10.53 15.12
C PHE A 223 14.37 9.95 15.54
N LEU A 224 14.29 8.63 15.75
CA LEU A 224 13.10 7.96 16.26
C LEU A 224 12.73 8.43 17.66
N GLU A 225 13.69 8.51 18.59
CA GLU A 225 13.47 9.03 19.93
C GLU A 225 12.96 10.46 19.90
N LEU A 226 13.56 11.30 19.05
CA LEU A 226 13.16 12.68 18.88
C LEU A 226 11.73 12.79 18.32
N THR A 227 11.40 11.98 17.31
CA THR A 227 10.04 11.86 16.77
C THR A 227 9.05 11.41 17.86
N GLY A 228 9.45 10.44 18.70
CA GLY A 228 8.65 9.97 19.83
C GLY A 228 8.26 11.05 20.82
N ARG A 229 9.13 12.05 21.06
CA ARG A 229 8.81 13.19 21.95
C ARG A 229 7.68 14.06 21.41
N HIS A 230 7.56 14.20 20.09
CA HIS A 230 6.57 15.06 19.44
C HIS A 230 5.23 14.38 19.22
N PHE A 231 5.24 13.08 18.89
CA PHE A 231 4.03 12.35 18.49
C PHE A 231 3.59 11.22 19.44
N GLY A 232 4.42 10.87 20.42
CA GLY A 232 4.29 9.64 21.19
C GLY A 232 4.94 8.45 20.48
N GLU A 233 5.31 7.43 21.28
CA GLU A 233 6.08 6.27 20.83
C GLU A 233 5.36 5.47 19.71
N PRO A 234 4.06 5.12 19.80
CA PRO A 234 3.40 4.36 18.74
C PRO A 234 3.39 5.11 17.40
N THR A 235 3.09 6.40 17.42
CA THR A 235 3.04 7.23 16.21
C THR A 235 4.43 7.37 15.59
N ALA A 236 5.49 7.48 16.39
CA ALA A 236 6.85 7.54 15.88
C ALA A 236 7.24 6.27 15.10
N TYR A 237 6.94 5.08 15.65
CA TYR A 237 7.13 3.82 14.94
C TYR A 237 6.30 3.75 13.65
N ARG A 238 5.05 4.21 13.68
CA ARG A 238 4.20 4.26 12.47
C ARG A 238 4.83 5.13 11.38
N LEU A 239 5.30 6.33 11.72
CA LEU A 239 5.90 7.25 10.76
C LEU A 239 7.24 6.72 10.22
N ALA A 240 8.06 6.09 11.08
CA ALA A 240 9.30 5.44 10.67
C ALA A 240 9.03 4.28 9.68
N ALA A 241 8.01 3.45 9.96
CA ALA A 241 7.60 2.38 9.08
C ALA A 241 7.16 2.91 7.71
N LEU A 242 6.31 3.94 7.69
CA LEU A 242 5.83 4.54 6.44
C LEU A 242 6.95 5.19 5.62
N GLY A 243 7.90 5.88 6.29
CA GLY A 243 9.00 6.55 5.61
C GLY A 243 10.06 5.58 5.06
N SER A 244 10.26 4.45 5.74
CA SER A 244 11.26 3.44 5.34
C SER A 244 10.75 2.49 4.26
N PHE A 245 9.43 2.31 4.11
CA PHE A 245 8.82 1.25 3.30
C PHE A 245 9.34 1.17 1.85
N ALA A 246 9.59 2.31 1.21
CA ALA A 246 10.02 2.33 -0.20
C ALA A 246 11.48 1.87 -0.41
N TRP A 247 12.31 1.91 0.63
CA TRP A 247 13.77 1.78 0.51
C TRP A 247 14.33 0.65 1.37
N ASP A 248 13.76 0.46 2.56
CA ASP A 248 14.02 -0.63 3.48
C ASP A 248 12.69 -1.26 3.94
N PRO A 249 12.06 -2.11 3.10
CA PRO A 249 10.85 -2.84 3.47
C PRO A 249 11.04 -3.73 4.70
N GLU A 250 12.27 -4.23 4.92
CA GLU A 250 12.61 -5.09 6.06
C GLU A 250 12.51 -4.30 7.37
N GLY A 251 13.22 -3.18 7.46
CA GLY A 251 13.17 -2.27 8.60
C GLY A 251 11.79 -1.64 8.78
N ALA A 252 11.08 -1.31 7.69
CA ALA A 252 9.72 -0.81 7.74
C ALA A 252 8.76 -1.79 8.43
N LEU A 253 8.88 -3.10 8.14
CA LEU A 253 8.12 -4.13 8.83
C LEU A 253 8.47 -4.21 10.33
N LEU A 254 9.74 -4.06 10.70
CA LEU A 254 10.14 -4.03 12.11
C LEU A 254 9.48 -2.85 12.84
N TRP A 255 9.52 -1.66 12.25
CA TRP A 255 8.86 -0.48 12.80
C TRP A 255 7.34 -0.63 12.87
N TRP A 256 6.71 -1.23 11.85
CA TRP A 256 5.27 -1.48 11.88
C TRP A 256 4.89 -2.49 12.97
N GLY A 257 5.70 -3.53 13.18
CA GLY A 257 5.54 -4.47 14.29
C GLY A 257 5.62 -3.78 15.65
N GLN A 258 6.61 -2.89 15.84
CA GLN A 258 6.73 -2.09 17.06
C GLN A 258 5.54 -1.16 17.28
N PHE A 259 5.05 -0.51 16.22
CA PHE A 259 3.84 0.30 16.25
C PHE A 259 2.63 -0.51 16.73
N LEU A 260 2.43 -1.72 16.22
CA LEU A 260 1.33 -2.60 16.64
C LEU A 260 1.46 -3.01 18.11
N ILE A 261 2.65 -3.46 18.53
CA ILE A 261 2.92 -3.88 19.92
C ILE A 261 2.65 -2.72 20.89
N THR A 262 3.21 -1.54 20.61
CA THR A 262 3.06 -0.36 21.47
C THR A 262 1.62 0.16 21.46
N SER A 263 0.93 0.13 20.32
CA SER A 263 -0.49 0.52 20.21
C SER A 263 -1.40 -0.38 21.05
N VAL A 264 -1.12 -1.68 21.13
CA VAL A 264 -1.85 -2.61 21.99
C VAL A 264 -1.56 -2.35 23.46
N ARG A 265 -0.27 -2.25 23.81
CA ARG A 265 0.20 -2.01 25.19
C ARG A 265 -0.40 -0.74 25.77
N GLU A 266 -0.46 0.33 24.98
CA GLU A 266 -0.93 1.65 25.40
C GLU A 266 -2.41 1.91 25.08
N LYS A 267 -3.08 0.97 24.39
CA LYS A 267 -4.49 1.07 23.96
C LYS A 267 -4.79 2.34 23.15
N VAL A 268 -3.89 2.69 22.24
CA VAL A 268 -4.00 3.91 21.43
C VAL A 268 -4.99 3.74 20.27
N LEU A 269 -5.09 2.54 19.72
CA LEU A 269 -6.00 2.24 18.60
C LEU A 269 -7.32 1.61 19.08
N PRO A 270 -8.46 1.99 18.48
CA PRO A 270 -9.68 1.20 18.64
C PRO A 270 -9.53 -0.17 17.97
N ASP A 271 -10.26 -1.17 18.46
CA ASP A 271 -10.18 -2.57 17.99
C ASP A 271 -10.30 -2.72 16.47
N THR A 272 -11.15 -1.90 15.83
CA THR A 272 -11.33 -1.90 14.37
C THR A 272 -10.09 -1.43 13.63
N ALA A 273 -9.47 -0.33 14.07
CA ALA A 273 -8.24 0.19 13.47
C ALA A 273 -7.06 -0.74 13.71
N LEU A 274 -6.97 -1.34 14.91
CA LEU A 274 -5.97 -2.36 15.20
C LEU A 274 -6.12 -3.56 14.26
N THR A 275 -7.34 -4.03 14.00
CA THR A 275 -7.57 -5.15 13.07
C THR A 275 -7.11 -4.82 11.65
N VAL A 276 -7.42 -3.62 11.16
CA VAL A 276 -6.95 -3.17 9.83
C VAL A 276 -5.43 -3.09 9.79
N ALA A 277 -4.79 -2.52 10.83
CA ALA A 277 -3.34 -2.41 10.90
C ALA A 277 -2.63 -3.78 10.96
N LEU A 278 -3.25 -4.77 11.61
CA LEU A 278 -2.79 -6.16 11.63
C LEU A 278 -2.94 -6.82 10.26
N GLN A 279 -4.02 -6.56 9.53
CA GLN A 279 -4.20 -7.07 8.18
C GLN A 279 -3.16 -6.48 7.22
N ILE A 280 -2.95 -5.15 7.25
CA ILE A 280 -1.90 -4.50 6.44
C ILE A 280 -0.53 -5.09 6.75
N PHE A 281 -0.24 -5.31 8.04
CA PHE A 281 1.01 -5.94 8.44
C PHE A 281 1.13 -7.35 7.87
N GLN A 282 0.08 -8.17 7.97
CA GLN A 282 0.05 -9.50 7.36
C GLN A 282 0.32 -9.46 5.86
N ASP A 283 -0.38 -8.61 5.13
CA ASP A 283 -0.23 -8.50 3.68
C ASP A 283 1.19 -8.08 3.30
N TRP A 284 1.81 -7.17 4.07
CA TRP A 284 3.20 -6.76 3.87
C TRP A 284 4.20 -7.88 4.16
N ILE A 285 3.97 -8.68 5.20
CA ILE A 285 4.83 -9.83 5.53
C ILE A 285 4.86 -10.80 4.37
N GLU A 286 3.69 -11.15 3.85
CA GLU A 286 3.54 -12.09 2.74
C GLU A 286 4.25 -11.55 1.49
N ALA A 287 4.01 -10.29 1.12
CA ALA A 287 4.64 -9.66 -0.04
C ALA A 287 6.18 -9.63 0.06
N VAL A 288 6.68 -9.33 1.26
CA VAL A 288 8.12 -9.24 1.49
C VAL A 288 8.77 -10.62 1.56
N ALA A 289 8.11 -11.61 2.17
CA ALA A 289 8.57 -12.99 2.18
C ALA A 289 8.66 -13.58 0.76
N ASP A 290 7.67 -13.30 -0.08
CA ASP A 290 7.67 -13.69 -1.49
C ASP A 290 8.86 -13.06 -2.23
N PHE A 291 9.06 -11.75 -2.07
CA PHE A 291 10.21 -11.05 -2.65
C PHE A 291 11.55 -11.64 -2.19
N GLN A 292 11.70 -11.95 -0.90
CA GLN A 292 12.92 -12.57 -0.39
C GLN A 292 13.17 -13.99 -0.90
N ALA A 293 12.10 -14.78 -1.02
CA ALA A 293 12.16 -16.13 -1.56
C ALA A 293 12.64 -16.11 -3.03
N GLU A 294 12.21 -15.11 -3.80
CA GLU A 294 12.69 -14.88 -5.17
C GLU A 294 14.18 -14.50 -5.21
N GLN A 295 14.65 -13.70 -4.24
CA GLN A 295 16.05 -13.28 -4.12
C GLN A 295 16.96 -14.34 -3.46
N GLY A 296 16.40 -15.41 -2.91
CA GLY A 296 17.13 -16.44 -2.17
C GLY A 296 17.75 -15.94 -0.85
N ARG A 297 17.18 -14.89 -0.23
CA ARG A 297 17.73 -14.20 0.97
C ARG A 297 16.92 -14.44 2.24
N ILE A 298 16.52 -15.67 2.51
CA ILE A 298 15.66 -16.01 3.67
C ILE A 298 16.44 -15.89 5.01
N GLU A 299 17.77 -15.92 4.99
CA GLU A 299 18.61 -16.00 6.18
C GLU A 299 18.87 -14.62 6.83
N GLY A 300 18.07 -14.27 7.83
CA GLY A 300 18.34 -13.12 8.72
C GLY A 300 17.12 -12.69 9.53
N TRP A 301 15.95 -12.74 8.91
CA TRP A 301 14.74 -12.11 9.42
C TRP A 301 14.02 -12.92 10.49
N GLU A 302 14.26 -14.23 10.55
CA GLU A 302 13.65 -15.11 11.56
C GLU A 302 13.91 -14.62 12.99
N LYS A 303 15.06 -14.01 13.24
CA LYS A 303 15.43 -13.55 14.57
C LYS A 303 14.58 -12.36 15.00
N ASP A 304 14.44 -11.37 14.14
CA ASP A 304 13.66 -10.17 14.45
C ASP A 304 12.16 -10.49 14.49
N TRP A 305 11.72 -11.43 13.65
CA TRP A 305 10.35 -11.96 13.70
C TRP A 305 10.02 -12.69 14.99
N ARG A 306 10.92 -13.55 15.46
CA ARG A 306 10.77 -14.25 16.75
C ARG A 306 10.71 -13.25 17.89
N TYR A 307 11.50 -12.19 17.83
CA TYR A 307 11.47 -11.12 18.81
C TYR A 307 10.11 -10.40 18.82
N LEU A 308 9.60 -9.98 17.66
CA LEU A 308 8.28 -9.35 17.55
C LEU A 308 7.16 -10.29 18.02
N ALA A 309 7.22 -11.56 17.64
CA ALA A 309 6.25 -12.57 18.06
C ALA A 309 6.26 -12.77 19.57
N GLN A 310 7.44 -12.83 20.18
CA GLN A 310 7.59 -12.95 21.62
C GLN A 310 7.04 -11.72 22.34
N ALA A 311 7.39 -10.52 21.88
CA ALA A 311 6.92 -9.26 22.43
C ALA A 311 5.38 -9.14 22.35
N TRP A 312 4.80 -9.46 21.20
CA TRP A 312 3.34 -9.48 21.03
C TRP A 312 2.65 -10.45 21.98
N ASN A 313 3.15 -11.68 22.07
CA ASN A 313 2.56 -12.70 22.95
C ASN A 313 2.67 -12.30 24.42
N SER A 314 3.73 -11.62 24.84
CA SER A 314 3.84 -11.11 26.21
C SER A 314 2.86 -9.98 26.51
N GLU A 315 2.62 -9.08 25.54
CA GLU A 315 1.79 -7.89 25.75
C GLU A 315 0.29 -8.16 25.60
N THR A 316 -0.10 -9.14 24.77
CA THR A 316 -1.51 -9.38 24.48
C THR A 316 -2.20 -10.36 25.42
N GLN A 317 -1.45 -11.20 26.16
CA GLN A 317 -1.88 -12.26 27.11
C GLN A 317 -2.94 -13.28 26.61
N HIS A 318 -3.71 -12.99 25.57
CA HIS A 318 -4.90 -13.72 25.11
C HIS A 318 -5.17 -13.63 23.59
N ALA A 319 -4.40 -12.83 22.83
CA ALA A 319 -4.51 -12.79 21.37
C ALA A 319 -3.28 -13.50 20.76
N PRO A 320 -3.40 -14.79 20.39
CA PRO A 320 -2.26 -15.52 19.85
C PRO A 320 -1.74 -14.78 18.62
N TRP A 321 -0.41 -14.70 18.51
CA TRP A 321 0.27 -14.33 17.27
C TRP A 321 -0.37 -15.12 16.11
N PRO A 322 -0.84 -14.46 15.03
CA PRO A 322 -1.49 -15.14 13.92
C PRO A 322 -0.67 -16.33 13.41
N GLU A 323 -1.28 -17.50 13.31
CA GLU A 323 -0.59 -18.72 12.83
C GLU A 323 0.02 -18.53 11.44
N VAL A 324 -0.64 -17.72 10.59
CA VAL A 324 -0.15 -17.34 9.25
C VAL A 324 1.26 -16.72 9.32
N TRP A 325 1.52 -15.88 10.31
CA TRP A 325 2.83 -15.24 10.49
C TRP A 325 3.91 -16.23 10.94
N THR A 326 3.53 -17.36 11.53
CA THR A 326 4.44 -18.45 11.90
C THR A 326 4.71 -19.39 10.71
N GLN A 327 3.76 -19.48 9.77
CA GLN A 327 3.92 -20.25 8.52
C GLN A 327 4.82 -19.53 7.52
N ALA A 328 4.76 -18.20 7.43
CA ALA A 328 5.70 -17.41 6.62
C ALA A 328 7.18 -17.65 7.02
N LEU A 329 7.43 -17.99 8.30
CA LEU A 329 8.77 -18.34 8.81
C LEU A 329 9.19 -19.79 8.57
N ARG A 330 8.31 -20.63 8.01
CA ARG A 330 8.65 -21.98 7.59
C ARG A 330 8.79 -21.95 6.09
N PRO A 331 9.99 -21.70 5.54
CA PRO A 331 10.18 -21.88 4.12
C PRO A 331 9.96 -23.36 3.84
N GLU A 332 8.78 -23.73 3.35
CA GLU A 332 8.69 -24.93 2.54
C GLU A 332 9.69 -24.67 1.42
N LYS A 333 10.77 -25.46 1.37
CA LYS A 333 11.74 -25.40 0.29
C LYS A 333 10.94 -25.30 -1.01
N PRO A 334 11.03 -24.18 -1.76
CA PRO A 334 10.28 -24.08 -3.00
C PRO A 334 10.66 -25.32 -3.82
N ALA A 335 9.65 -26.05 -4.29
CA ALA A 335 9.88 -27.23 -5.12
C ALA A 335 10.90 -26.82 -6.19
N PRO A 336 12.01 -27.57 -6.36
CA PRO A 336 13.09 -27.16 -7.24
C PRO A 336 12.48 -26.83 -8.59
N ARG A 337 12.56 -25.56 -9.02
CA ARG A 337 12.08 -25.14 -10.33
C ARG A 337 12.66 -26.12 -11.35
N PRO A 338 11.84 -26.73 -12.21
CA PRO A 338 12.35 -27.68 -13.20
C PRO A 338 13.49 -26.99 -13.94
N LYS A 339 14.69 -27.57 -13.90
CA LYS A 339 15.83 -27.04 -14.64
C LYS A 339 15.36 -26.80 -16.07
N PRO A 340 15.53 -25.60 -16.64
CA PRO A 340 15.19 -25.37 -18.02
C PRO A 340 15.89 -26.46 -18.83
N ARG A 341 15.10 -27.30 -19.50
CA ARG A 341 15.64 -28.24 -20.48
C ARG A 341 16.16 -27.37 -21.60
N VAL A 342 17.45 -27.06 -21.56
CA VAL A 342 18.17 -26.52 -22.71
C VAL A 342 18.03 -27.58 -23.79
N ASN A 343 17.16 -27.33 -24.76
CA ASN A 343 17.04 -28.18 -25.92
C ASN A 343 18.36 -28.05 -26.70
N ALA A 344 18.87 -29.13 -27.29
CA ALA A 344 20.14 -29.14 -28.01
C ALA A 344 20.21 -28.03 -29.09
N ASP A 345 19.06 -27.65 -29.63
CA ASP A 345 18.88 -26.58 -30.62
C ASP A 345 19.23 -25.17 -30.10
N GLN A 346 19.21 -24.94 -28.78
CA GLN A 346 19.58 -23.65 -28.17
C GLN A 346 21.09 -23.49 -28.00
N LEU A 347 21.88 -24.57 -28.03
CA LEU A 347 23.34 -24.52 -27.94
C LEU A 347 24.00 -24.16 -29.29
N GLU A 348 23.36 -24.48 -30.42
CA GLU A 348 23.85 -24.07 -31.75
C GLU A 348 23.80 -22.55 -31.96
N LEU A 349 22.79 -21.87 -31.40
CA LEU A 349 22.64 -20.41 -31.48
C LEU A 349 23.76 -19.63 -30.76
N PHE A 350 24.37 -20.20 -29.72
CA PHE A 350 25.50 -19.57 -29.02
C PHE A 350 26.84 -19.73 -29.75
N SER A 351 27.00 -20.79 -30.56
CA SER A 351 28.22 -21.02 -31.36
C SER A 351 28.34 -20.10 -32.58
N LEU A 352 27.27 -19.39 -32.95
CA LEU A 352 27.24 -18.43 -34.07
C LEU A 352 27.60 -16.99 -33.66
N LEU A 353 27.87 -16.74 -32.37
CA LEU A 353 28.13 -15.41 -31.81
C LEU A 353 29.57 -15.20 -31.34
N GLU A 354 30.49 -16.13 -31.61
CA GLU A 354 31.91 -15.89 -31.38
C GLU A 354 32.52 -15.13 -32.58
N PRO A 355 32.99 -13.88 -32.40
CA PRO A 355 33.64 -13.15 -33.47
C PRO A 355 35.00 -13.80 -33.80
N GLU A 356 35.22 -14.06 -35.09
CA GLU A 356 36.50 -14.53 -35.61
C GLU A 356 37.64 -13.60 -35.18
N GLY A 357 38.76 -14.22 -34.79
CA GLY A 357 39.82 -13.59 -34.04
C GLY A 357 40.51 -12.42 -34.74
N THR A 358 40.95 -11.47 -33.92
CA THR A 358 42.03 -10.55 -34.27
C THR A 358 43.36 -11.27 -34.12
N SER A 359 43.95 -11.61 -35.26
CA SER A 359 45.38 -11.91 -35.43
C SER A 359 46.27 -10.70 -35.18
#